data_AF-A0A3N5CTW7-F1
#
_entry.id   AF-A0A3N5CTW7-F1
#
_cell.length_a   1.000
_cell.length_b   1.000
_cell.length_c   1.000
_cell.angle_alpha   90.00
_cell.angle_beta   90.00
_cell.angle_gamma   90.00
#
_symmetry.space_group_name_H-M   'P 1'
#
loop_
_entity.id
_entity.type
_entity.pdbx_description
1 polymer ?
#
loop_
_entity_poly.entity_id
_entity_poly.type
_entity_poly.pdbx_seq_one_letter_code
_entity_poly.pdbx_strand_id
1 'polypeptide(L)' 'MVDPDTRHERDGYGLSGLTENEAREFHSYFTRSFLFFLAIAIIAHILTYIWAPWGVPA' A
#
# COMPACT_ATOMS: atom_id res chain seq x y z
N MET A 1 37.48 19.75 -15.76
CA MET A 1 37.65 19.21 -14.40
C MET A 1 36.25 19.02 -13.86
N VAL A 2 35.74 17.78 -13.95
CA VAL A 2 34.35 17.45 -13.63
C VAL A 2 34.18 17.51 -12.12
N ASP A 3 33.35 18.43 -11.63
CA ASP A 3 33.10 18.62 -10.20
C ASP A 3 32.43 17.38 -9.57
N PRO A 4 32.99 16.80 -8.49
CA PRO A 4 32.45 15.61 -7.84
C PRO A 4 31.28 15.88 -6.86
N ASP A 5 30.84 17.13 -6.70
CA ASP A 5 29.92 17.57 -5.62
C ASP A 5 28.42 17.59 -5.97
N THR A 6 28.02 17.32 -7.22
CA THR A 6 26.60 17.37 -7.63
C THR A 6 25.78 16.14 -7.22
N ARG A 7 26.28 15.27 -6.34
CA ARG A 7 25.64 13.99 -5.99
C ARG A 7 24.67 14.03 -4.81
N HIS A 8 24.52 15.17 -4.13
CA HIS A 8 23.70 15.29 -2.92
C HIS A 8 22.40 16.09 -3.10
N GLU A 9 22.14 16.67 -4.27
CA GLU A 9 20.91 17.43 -4.52
C GLU A 9 19.76 16.56 -5.05
N ARG A 10 20.01 15.27 -5.26
CA ARG A 10 19.04 14.29 -5.75
C ARG A 10 18.34 13.51 -4.64
N ASP A 11 18.51 13.95 -3.40
CA ASP A 11 18.17 13.14 -2.23
C ASP A 11 16.74 13.44 -1.74
N GLY A 12 16.10 14.50 -2.26
CA GLY A 12 14.73 14.90 -1.93
C GLY A 12 13.63 14.42 -2.90
N TYR A 13 14.02 13.87 -4.05
CA TYR A 13 13.11 13.24 -5.01
C TYR A 13 13.38 11.73 -4.96
N GLY A 14 12.53 10.99 -4.23
CA GLY A 14 12.58 9.54 -4.25
C GLY A 14 12.48 9.02 -5.70
N LEU A 15 12.93 7.79 -5.95
CA LEU A 15 13.03 7.16 -7.28
C LEU A 15 11.76 7.24 -8.16
N SER A 16 10.60 7.62 -7.62
CA SER A 16 9.35 7.87 -8.34
C SER A 16 9.13 9.33 -8.78
N GLY A 17 10.04 10.26 -8.50
CA GLY A 17 9.92 11.69 -8.84
C GLY A 17 8.92 12.50 -7.99
N LEU A 18 8.37 11.90 -6.93
CA LEU A 18 7.45 12.54 -5.98
C LEU A 18 8.22 13.03 -4.75
N THR A 19 7.80 14.16 -4.19
CA THR A 19 8.32 14.63 -2.90
C THR A 19 7.91 13.63 -1.81
N GLU A 20 8.74 13.44 -0.80
CA GLU A 20 8.45 12.51 0.30
C GLU A 20 7.14 12.83 1.04
N ASN A 21 6.72 14.10 1.00
CA ASN A 21 5.43 14.52 1.53
C ASN A 21 4.25 13.98 0.70
N GLU A 22 4.34 14.10 -0.63
CA GLU A 22 3.28 13.69 -1.56
C GLU A 22 3.12 12.16 -1.58
N ALA A 23 4.24 11.43 -1.50
CA ALA A 23 4.23 9.98 -1.34
C ALA A 23 3.55 9.53 -0.03
N ARG A 24 3.78 10.24 1.09
CA ARG A 24 3.14 9.95 2.38
C ARG A 24 1.65 10.26 2.38
N GLU A 25 1.21 11.30 1.69
CA GLU A 25 -0.21 11.61 1.53
C GLU A 25 -0.93 10.51 0.75
N PHE A 26 -0.41 10.12 -0.42
CA PHE A 26 -0.97 8.99 -1.18
C PHE A 26 -0.98 7.70 -0.36
N HIS A 27 0.14 7.38 0.30
CA HIS A 27 0.27 6.17 1.10
C HIS A 27 -0.72 6.11 2.26
N SER A 28 -0.99 7.26 2.90
CA SER A 28 -1.99 7.37 3.98
C SER A 28 -3.40 7.05 3.46
N TYR A 29 -3.82 7.66 2.35
CA TYR A 29 -5.15 7.42 1.77
C TYR A 29 -5.30 5.99 1.22
N PHE A 30 -4.26 5.48 0.57
CA PHE A 30 -4.24 4.11 0.06
C PHE A 30 -4.38 3.08 1.19
N THR A 31 -3.58 3.23 2.25
CA THR A 31 -3.62 2.31 3.41
C THR A 31 -4.98 2.33 4.08
N ARG A 32 -5.58 3.51 4.26
CA ARG A 32 -6.91 3.64 4.88
C ARG A 32 -8.00 2.92 4.07
N SER A 33 -7.98 3.08 2.76
CA SER A 33 -8.96 2.46 1.85
C SER A 33 -8.73 0.96 1.71
N PHE A 34 -7.47 0.53 1.64
CA PHE A 34 -7.07 -0.88 1.59
C PHE A 34 -7.49 -1.64 2.85
N LEU A 35 -7.28 -1.05 4.03
CA LEU A 35 -7.70 -1.65 5.30
C LEU A 35 -9.23 -1.77 5.39
N PHE A 36 -9.98 -0.78 4.92
CA PHE A 36 -11.44 -0.82 4.88
C PHE A 36 -11.95 -1.92 3.94
N PHE A 37 -11.36 -2.04 2.75
CA PHE A 37 -11.67 -3.12 1.82
C PHE A 37 -11.38 -4.50 2.42
N LEU A 38 -10.21 -4.66 3.06
CA LEU A 38 -9.82 -5.92 3.69
C LEU A 38 -10.77 -6.31 4.83
N ALA A 39 -11.20 -5.35 5.64
CA ALA A 39 -12.18 -5.60 6.68
C ALA A 39 -13.50 -6.15 6.12
N ILE A 40 -14.03 -5.53 5.06
CA ILE A 40 -15.24 -6.02 4.37
C ILE A 40 -15.00 -7.39 3.74
N ALA A 41 -13.86 -7.60 3.09
CA ALA A 41 -13.52 -8.86 2.45
C ALA A 41 -13.47 -10.00 3.47
N ILE A 42 -12.86 -9.80 4.64
CA ILE A 42 -12.81 -10.79 5.72
C ILE A 42 -14.22 -11.14 6.19
N ILE A 43 -15.08 -10.14 6.41
CA ILE A 43 -16.48 -10.37 6.82
C ILE A 43 -17.22 -11.21 5.77
N ALA A 44 -17.08 -10.87 4.49
CA ALA A 44 -17.70 -11.60 3.39
C ALA A 44 -17.20 -13.06 3.35
N HIS A 45 -15.89 -13.29 3.49
CA HIS A 45 -15.34 -14.65 3.50
C HIS A 45 -15.82 -15.45 4.71
N ILE A 46 -15.90 -14.86 5.90
CA ILE A 46 -16.46 -15.55 7.08
C ILE A 46 -17.93 -15.91 6.83
N LEU A 47 -18.72 -14.98 6.29
CA LEU A 47 -20.12 -15.23 5.98
C LEU A 47 -20.28 -16.35 4.94
N THR A 48 -19.48 -16.33 3.87
CA THR A 48 -19.47 -17.40 2.86
C THR A 48 -18.98 -18.72 3.46
N TYR A 49 -18.02 -18.71 4.40
CA TYR A 49 -17.53 -19.91 5.06
C TYR A 49 -18.60 -20.56 5.95
N ILE A 50 -19.45 -19.76 6.59
CA ILE A 50 -20.60 -20.26 7.37
C ILE A 50 -21.66 -20.88 6.44
N TRP A 51 -21.88 -20.31 5.26
CA TRP A 51 -22.93 -20.74 4.33
C TRP A 51 -22.50 -21.92 3.42
N ALA A 52 -21.25 -21.95 2.97
CA ALA A 52 -20.68 -22.99 2.11
C ALA A 52 -19.17 -23.13 2.40
N PRO A 53 -18.78 -23.88 3.45
CA PRO A 53 -17.38 -24.06 3.80
C PRO A 53 -16.65 -24.78 2.67
N TRP A 54 -15.67 -24.11 2.07
CA TRP A 54 -14.82 -24.65 0.98
C TRP A 54 -13.75 -25.64 1.49
N GLY A 55 -13.82 -26.05 2.76
CA GLY A 55 -13.15 -27.23 3.30
C GLY A 55 -14.12 -28.41 3.33
N VAL A 56 -14.14 -29.20 2.25
CA VAL A 56 -14.87 -30.47 2.09
C VAL A 56 -14.32 -31.54 3.07
N PRO A 57 -15.04 -32.61 3.45
CA PRO A 57 -16.33 -32.78 4.13
C PRO A 57 -16.18 -33.47 5.53
N ALA A 58 -17.26 -33.58 6.31
CA ALA A 58 -17.44 -34.67 7.28
C ALA A 58 -18.82 -35.32 7.03
#